data_AF-A0A7Y0GR93-F1
#
_entry.id   AF-A0A7Y0GR93-F1
#
_cell.length_a   1.000
_cell.length_b   1.000
_cell.length_c   1.000
_cell.angle_alpha   90.00
_cell.angle_beta   90.00
_cell.angle_gamma   90.00
#
_symmetry.space_group_name_H-M   'P 1'
#
loop_
_entity.id
_entity.type
_entity.pdbx_description
1 polymer ?
#
loop_
_entity_poly.entity_id
_entity_poly.type
_entity_poly.pdbx_seq_one_letter_code
_entity_poly.pdbx_strand_id
1 'polypeptide(L)'
;MLLTDIAVEHTRVSKKDGVRQTFLLHPFTNTQRDTLGKFEIVRDIREPGFKEVKRSTFVTLQQLAELYAKGVLEEFGFSVRMCPGQGTYPTANPVKKILPTSIRPGSPFDLAVQKVDVSKPANRELRTALLRTNVKL
;
A
#
# COMPACT_ATOMS: atom_id res chain seq x y z
N MET A 1 1.14 8.85 -10.73
CA MET A 1 1.34 9.89 -9.69
C MET A 1 1.99 9.24 -8.48
N LEU A 2 2.99 9.88 -7.86
CA LEU A 2 3.57 9.41 -6.60
C LEU A 2 2.83 10.04 -5.42
N LEU A 3 2.57 9.26 -4.37
CA LEU A 3 2.05 9.75 -3.09
C LEU A 3 3.21 9.98 -2.13
N THR A 4 3.87 11.13 -2.26
CA THR A 4 5.06 11.48 -1.46
C THR A 4 4.74 11.81 0.00
N ASP A 5 3.46 11.90 0.35
CA ASP A 5 2.97 11.98 1.73
C ASP A 5 3.32 10.75 2.57
N ILE A 6 3.57 9.63 1.89
CA ILE A 6 4.01 8.38 2.49
C ILE A 6 5.42 8.07 1.99
N ALA A 7 6.38 7.95 2.91
CA ALA A 7 7.76 7.57 2.61
C ALA A 7 8.17 6.35 3.43
N VAL A 8 8.54 5.27 2.75
CA VAL A 8 8.98 4.02 3.39
C VAL A 8 10.41 3.71 2.99
N GLU A 9 11.24 3.45 3.98
CA GLU A 9 12.63 3.05 3.77
C GLU A 9 12.75 1.64 3.18
N HIS A 10 13.68 1.51 2.23
CA HIS A 10 14.10 0.25 1.67
C HIS A 10 15.63 0.19 1.68
N THR A 11 16.18 -0.68 2.52
CA THR A 11 17.62 -0.88 2.59
C THR A 11 18.05 -2.04 1.71
N ARG A 12 19.03 -1.80 0.84
CA ARG A 12 19.78 -2.82 0.12
C ARG A 12 21.13 -3.00 0.82
N VAL A 13 21.50 -4.25 1.06
CA VAL A 13 22.89 -4.61 1.39
C VAL A 13 23.53 -5.11 0.11
N SER A 14 24.60 -4.45 -0.33
CA SER A 14 25.37 -4.87 -1.49
C SER A 14 26.03 -6.23 -1.22
N LYS A 15 25.89 -7.16 -2.16
CA LYS A 15 26.53 -8.49 -2.08
C LYS A 15 28.04 -8.44 -2.33
N LYS A 16 28.54 -7.33 -2.92
CA LYS A 16 29.95 -7.21 -3.35
C LYS A 16 30.86 -6.71 -2.23
N ASP A 17 30.41 -5.70 -1.50
CA ASP A 17 31.21 -4.94 -0.53
C ASP A 17 30.49 -4.76 0.82
N GLY A 18 29.28 -5.31 0.98
CA GLY A 18 28.50 -5.20 2.21
C GLY A 18 27.91 -3.81 2.48
N VAL A 19 28.12 -2.84 1.56
CA VAL A 19 27.66 -1.46 1.74
C VAL A 19 26.13 -1.43 1.84
N ARG A 20 25.64 -0.71 2.85
CA ARG A 20 24.21 -0.46 3.06
C ARG A 20 23.80 0.81 2.34
N GLN A 21 22.81 0.70 1.47
CA GLN A 21 22.18 1.83 0.80
C GLN A 21 20.70 1.84 1.15
N THR A 22 20.21 2.98 1.64
CA THR A 22 18.80 3.17 1.96
C THR A 22 18.15 4.05 0.90
N PHE A 23 17.01 3.59 0.41
CA PHE A 23 16.19 4.24 -0.61
C PHE A 23 14.84 4.61 0.00
N LEU A 24 14.30 5.77 -0.38
CA LEU A 24 12.94 6.16 -0.03
C LEU A 24 11.97 5.76 -1.13
N LEU A 25 10.93 5.04 -0.74
CA LEU A 25 9.90 4.54 -1.63
C LEU A 25 8.56 5.18 -1.30
N HIS A 26 7.74 5.35 -2.33
CA HIS A 26 6.42 5.97 -2.23
C HIS A 26 5.37 5.09 -2.90
N PRO A 27 4.13 5.07 -2.40
CA PRO A 27 3.01 4.53 -3.15
C PRO A 27 2.85 5.29 -4.47
N PHE A 28 2.41 4.59 -5.51
CA PHE A 28 2.15 5.23 -6.81
C PHE A 28 0.83 4.74 -7.39
N THR A 29 0.22 5.62 -8.19
CA THR A 29 -0.99 5.29 -8.92
C THR A 29 -0.66 4.56 -10.22
N ASN A 30 -1.44 3.53 -10.52
CA ASN A 30 -1.36 2.83 -11.80
C ASN A 30 -1.80 3.74 -12.95
N THR A 31 -1.29 3.46 -14.15
CA THR A 31 -1.55 4.19 -15.40
C THR A 31 -2.42 3.40 -16.37
N GLN A 32 -2.72 2.13 -16.06
CA GLN A 32 -3.56 1.27 -16.89
C GLN A 32 -5.04 1.60 -16.70
N ARG A 33 -5.80 1.68 -17.81
CA ARG A 33 -7.19 2.15 -17.94
C ARG A 33 -8.06 1.95 -16.69
N ASP A 34 -8.42 0.71 -16.35
CA ASP A 34 -9.41 0.41 -15.30
C ASP A 34 -8.90 0.67 -13.86
N THR A 35 -7.59 0.90 -13.75
CA THR A 35 -6.85 1.14 -12.50
C THR A 35 -6.19 2.51 -12.47
N LEU A 36 -6.48 3.36 -13.47
CA LEU A 36 -5.88 4.67 -13.60
C LEU A 36 -6.16 5.50 -12.34
N GLY A 37 -5.10 6.04 -11.74
CA GLY A 37 -5.23 6.85 -10.53
C GLY A 37 -5.43 6.05 -9.23
N LYS A 38 -5.35 4.71 -9.27
CA LYS A 38 -5.50 3.84 -8.08
C LYS A 38 -4.16 3.24 -7.65
N PHE A 39 -4.04 2.99 -6.35
CA PHE A 39 -2.90 2.33 -5.72
C PHE A 39 -3.13 0.82 -5.66
N GLU A 40 -2.10 0.03 -5.95
CA GLU A 40 -2.15 -1.42 -5.77
C GLU A 40 -1.89 -1.76 -4.29
N ILE A 41 -2.85 -2.44 -3.65
CA ILE A 41 -2.66 -3.10 -2.36
C ILE A 41 -2.53 -4.60 -2.57
N VAL A 42 -1.62 -5.22 -1.84
CA VAL A 42 -1.21 -6.61 -2.01
C VAL A 42 -1.21 -7.29 -0.65
N ARG A 43 -1.74 -8.50 -0.56
CA ARG A 43 -1.62 -9.36 0.61
C ARG A 43 -1.27 -10.78 0.20
N ASP A 44 -0.63 -11.48 1.11
CA ASP A 44 -0.39 -12.91 1.01
C ASP A 44 -1.56 -13.65 1.68
N ILE A 45 -2.08 -14.68 1.00
CA ILE A 45 -3.15 -15.54 1.52
C ILE A 45 -2.57 -16.94 1.71
N ARG A 46 -2.67 -17.45 2.94
CA ARG A 46 -2.23 -18.79 3.31
C ARG A 46 -3.44 -19.59 3.79
N GLU A 47 -3.92 -20.49 2.94
CA GLU A 47 -4.95 -21.46 3.30
C GLU A 47 -4.29 -22.77 3.78
N PRO A 48 -4.83 -23.42 4.83
CA PRO A 48 -4.30 -24.70 5.30
C PRO A 48 -4.22 -25.74 4.16
N GLY A 49 -3.05 -26.37 3.98
CA GLY A 49 -2.83 -27.36 2.93
C GLY A 49 -2.54 -26.78 1.53
N PHE A 50 -2.58 -25.46 1.36
CA PHE A 50 -2.28 -24.80 0.09
C PHE A 50 -1.00 -23.97 0.16
N LYS A 51 -0.41 -23.72 -1.01
CA LYS A 51 0.70 -22.76 -1.15
C LYS A 51 0.19 -21.35 -0.88
N GLU A 52 1.05 -20.51 -0.31
CA GLU A 52 0.78 -19.09 -0.16
C GLU A 52 0.59 -18.44 -1.54
N VAL A 53 -0.48 -17.65 -1.69
CA VAL A 53 -0.81 -16.96 -2.93
C VAL A 53 -0.91 -15.47 -2.70
N LYS A 54 -0.23 -14.69 -3.56
CA LYS A 54 -0.37 -13.24 -3.60
C LYS A 54 -1.68 -12.84 -4.26
N ARG A 55 -2.48 -12.04 -3.58
CA ARG A 55 -3.64 -11.36 -4.14
C ARG A 55 -3.47 -9.85 -4.04
N SER A 56 -3.92 -9.16 -5.08
CA SER A 56 -3.91 -7.70 -5.09
C SER A 56 -5.21 -7.14 -5.64
N THR A 57 -5.45 -5.88 -5.30
CA THR A 57 -6.55 -5.08 -5.83
C THR A 57 -6.13 -3.61 -5.86
N PHE A 58 -6.97 -2.76 -6.46
CA PHE A 58 -6.66 -1.37 -6.70
C PHE A 58 -7.66 -0.47 -5.99
N VAL A 59 -7.17 0.49 -5.22
CA VAL A 59 -7.96 1.40 -4.39
C VAL A 59 -7.62 2.86 -4.69
N THR A 60 -8.59 3.75 -4.60
CA THR A 60 -8.34 5.20 -4.70
C THR A 60 -7.56 5.72 -3.49
N LEU A 61 -7.12 6.99 -3.53
CA LEU A 61 -6.50 7.64 -2.38
C LEU A 61 -7.42 7.63 -1.15
N GLN A 62 -8.71 7.95 -1.35
CA GLN A 62 -9.70 8.00 -0.30
C GLN A 62 -9.95 6.61 0.30
N GLN A 63 -10.05 5.58 -0.54
CA GLN A 63 -10.19 4.20 -0.09
C GLN A 63 -8.94 3.71 0.64
N LEU A 64 -7.74 4.08 0.20
CA LEU A 64 -6.50 3.75 0.90
C LEU A 64 -6.46 4.40 2.29
N ALA A 65 -6.86 5.66 2.40
CA ALA A 65 -6.97 6.36 3.68
C ALA A 65 -8.02 5.71 4.59
N GLU A 66 -9.17 5.32 4.04
CA GLU A 66 -10.23 4.60 4.76
C GLU A 66 -9.74 3.25 5.32
N LEU A 67 -9.07 2.44 4.49
CA LEU A 67 -8.50 1.16 4.90
C LEU A 67 -7.43 1.33 5.98
N TYR A 68 -6.61 2.37 5.88
CA TYR A 68 -5.59 2.69 6.88
C TYR A 68 -6.24 3.11 8.20
N ALA A 69 -7.17 4.07 8.17
CA ALA A 69 -7.85 4.60 9.36
C ALA A 69 -8.63 3.53 10.12
N LYS A 70 -9.24 2.57 9.41
CA LYS A 70 -9.99 1.46 10.00
C LYS A 70 -9.11 0.30 10.50
N GLY A 71 -7.79 0.37 10.32
CA GLY A 71 -6.88 -0.72 10.70
C GLY A 71 -6.91 -1.94 9.77
N VAL A 72 -7.70 -1.91 8.69
CA VAL A 72 -7.90 -3.04 7.76
C VAL A 72 -6.59 -3.45 7.08
N LEU A 73 -5.72 -2.48 6.78
CA LEU A 73 -4.41 -2.80 6.20
C LEU A 73 -3.56 -3.68 7.13
N GLU A 74 -3.60 -3.41 8.43
CA GLU A 74 -2.86 -4.17 9.42
C GLU A 74 -3.55 -5.52 9.71
N GLU A 75 -4.84 -5.49 9.99
CA GLU A 75 -5.67 -6.66 10.33
C GLU A 75 -5.55 -7.77 9.28
N PHE A 76 -5.62 -7.41 8.00
CA PHE A 76 -5.57 -8.38 6.90
C PHE A 76 -4.18 -8.54 6.27
N GLY A 77 -3.16 -7.85 6.80
CA GLY A 77 -1.78 -7.96 6.36
C GLY A 77 -1.52 -7.38 4.96
N PHE A 78 -2.23 -6.33 4.57
CA PHE A 78 -1.96 -5.65 3.31
C PHE A 78 -0.65 -4.84 3.35
N SER A 79 -0.02 -4.79 2.20
CA SER A 79 1.08 -3.90 1.85
C SER A 79 0.72 -3.12 0.59
N VAL A 80 1.30 -1.95 0.41
CA VAL A 80 1.06 -1.12 -0.78
C VAL A 80 2.26 -1.25 -1.72
N ARG A 81 1.98 -1.32 -3.02
CA ARG A 81 3.02 -1.30 -4.06
C ARG A 81 3.71 0.05 -4.08
N MET A 82 5.04 0.03 -4.00
CA MET A 82 5.87 1.22 -3.94
C MET A 82 6.82 1.30 -5.12
N CYS A 83 7.25 2.50 -5.46
CA CYS A 83 8.37 2.73 -6.38
C CYS A 83 9.30 3.80 -5.80
N PRO A 84 10.57 3.87 -6.23
CA PRO A 84 11.48 4.90 -5.77
C PRO A 84 11.01 6.29 -6.21
N GLY A 85 11.22 7.29 -5.36
CA GLY A 85 10.98 8.70 -5.74
C GLY A 85 12.03 9.23 -6.73
N GLN A 86 13.22 8.65 -6.71
CA GLN A 86 14.35 8.98 -7.59
C GLN A 86 15.16 7.72 -7.93
N GLY A 87 15.71 7.66 -9.14
CA GLY A 87 16.52 6.54 -9.61
C GLY A 87 15.70 5.33 -10.08
N THR A 88 16.40 4.23 -10.37
CA THR A 88 15.83 3.02 -11.00
C THR A 88 15.85 1.78 -10.09
N TYR A 89 16.38 1.93 -8.87
CA TYR A 89 16.42 0.86 -7.88
C TYR A 89 15.36 1.11 -6.78
N PRO A 90 14.61 0.09 -6.33
CA PRO A 90 14.62 -1.30 -6.81
C PRO A 90 14.05 -1.47 -8.23
N THR A 91 14.65 -2.36 -9.02
CA THR A 91 14.19 -2.63 -10.40
C THR A 91 12.78 -3.23 -10.44
N ALA A 92 12.46 -4.06 -9.46
CA ALA A 92 11.10 -4.56 -9.24
C ALA A 92 10.45 -3.77 -8.11
N ASN A 93 9.29 -3.17 -8.40
CA ASN A 93 8.53 -2.38 -7.43
C ASN A 93 8.15 -3.23 -6.21
N PRO A 94 8.70 -2.96 -5.01
CA PRO A 94 8.41 -3.76 -3.84
C PRO A 94 7.04 -3.42 -3.27
N VAL A 95 6.56 -4.27 -2.36
CA VAL A 95 5.39 -3.98 -1.52
C VAL A 95 5.87 -3.70 -0.10
N LYS A 96 5.28 -2.70 0.56
CA LYS A 96 5.61 -2.32 1.93
C LYS A 96 4.37 -1.99 2.73
N LYS A 97 4.39 -2.31 4.03
CA LYS A 97 3.39 -1.81 4.98
C LYS A 97 3.55 -0.30 5.14
N ILE A 98 2.44 0.39 5.36
CA ILE A 98 2.44 1.80 5.75
C ILE A 98 2.40 1.83 7.27
N LEU A 99 3.47 2.33 7.89
CA LEU A 99 3.52 2.56 9.33
C LEU A 99 3.15 4.01 9.64
N PRO A 100 2.66 4.32 10.85
CA PRO A 100 2.39 5.70 11.25
C PRO A 100 3.59 6.63 11.05
N THR A 101 4.81 6.15 11.34
CA THR A 101 6.07 6.89 11.17
C THR A 101 6.43 7.16 9.71
N SER A 102 5.78 6.48 8.77
CA SER A 102 5.98 6.67 7.32
C SER A 102 5.06 7.72 6.72
N ILE A 103 4.09 8.24 7.48
CA ILE A 103 3.15 9.26 7.02
C ILE A 103 3.63 10.62 7.49
N ARG A 104 3.75 11.57 6.56
CA ARG A 104 4.07 12.96 6.91
C ARG A 104 2.88 13.61 7.64
N PRO A 105 3.06 14.11 8.88
CA PRO A 105 1.99 14.79 9.61
C PRO A 105 1.47 16.03 8.86
N GLY A 106 0.16 16.26 8.89
CA GLY A 106 -0.51 17.37 8.21
C GLY A 106 -0.54 17.26 6.69
N SER A 107 -0.06 16.15 6.12
CA SER A 107 -0.12 15.91 4.68
C SER A 107 -1.54 15.65 4.18
N PRO A 108 -1.81 15.81 2.87
CA PRO A 108 -3.11 15.46 2.30
C PRO A 108 -3.58 14.03 2.64
N PHE A 109 -2.69 13.04 2.62
CA PHE A 109 -3.04 11.68 3.06
C PHE A 109 -3.39 11.61 4.55
N ASP A 110 -2.58 12.21 5.43
CA ASP A 110 -2.85 12.26 6.88
C ASP A 110 -4.20 12.92 7.18
N LEU A 111 -4.49 14.06 6.55
CA LEU A 111 -5.77 14.75 6.66
C LEU A 111 -6.93 13.92 6.11
N ALA A 112 -6.70 13.12 5.05
CA ALA A 112 -7.72 12.21 4.54
C ALA A 112 -8.02 11.09 5.54
N VAL A 113 -6.99 10.51 6.17
CA VAL A 113 -7.11 9.49 7.23
C VAL A 113 -7.90 10.04 8.42
N GLN A 114 -7.57 11.24 8.90
CA GLN A 114 -8.24 11.88 10.04
C GLN A 114 -9.72 12.19 9.78
N LYS A 115 -10.11 12.38 8.51
CA LYS A 115 -11.51 12.63 8.10
C LYS A 115 -12.34 11.36 7.96
N VAL A 116 -11.75 10.18 8.09
CA VAL A 116 -12.48 8.91 7.96
C VAL A 116 -13.36 8.71 9.19
N ASP A 117 -14.66 8.58 8.95
CA ASP A 117 -15.62 8.12 9.95
C ASP A 117 -15.51 6.59 10.08
N VAL A 118 -14.75 6.13 11.07
CA VAL A 118 -14.49 4.70 11.28
C VAL A 118 -15.75 3.92 11.64
N SER A 119 -16.81 4.57 12.14
CA SER A 119 -18.09 3.93 12.50
C SER A 119 -18.94 3.55 11.29
N LYS A 120 -18.75 4.22 10.14
CA LYS A 120 -19.51 3.96 8.93
C LYS A 120 -18.99 2.74 8.19
N PRO A 121 -19.85 1.88 7.62
CA PRO A 121 -19.38 0.76 6.81
C PRO A 121 -18.68 1.24 5.55
N ALA A 122 -17.75 0.43 5.04
CA ALA A 122 -17.11 0.68 3.76
C ALA A 122 -18.14 0.72 2.63
N ASN A 123 -17.94 1.61 1.66
CA ASN A 123 -18.86 1.73 0.54
C ASN A 123 -18.83 0.47 -0.38
N ARG A 124 -19.85 0.31 -1.22
CA ARG A 124 -20.00 -0.87 -2.09
C ARG A 124 -18.78 -1.10 -3.00
N GLU A 125 -18.19 -0.03 -3.51
CA GLU A 125 -17.04 -0.10 -4.41
C GLU A 125 -15.81 -0.68 -3.71
N LEU A 126 -15.50 -0.19 -2.51
CA LEU A 126 -14.38 -0.69 -1.70
C LEU A 126 -14.61 -2.16 -1.31
N ARG A 127 -15.80 -2.49 -0.82
CA ARG A 127 -16.17 -3.87 -0.47
C ARG A 127 -16.01 -4.81 -1.67
N THR A 128 -16.45 -4.38 -2.85
CA THR A 128 -16.32 -5.17 -4.09
C THR A 128 -14.85 -5.34 -4.50
N ALA A 129 -14.02 -4.29 -4.37
CA ALA A 129 -12.60 -4.36 -4.68
C ALA A 129 -11.87 -5.36 -3.77
N LEU A 130 -12.24 -5.43 -2.49
CA LEU A 130 -11.63 -6.30 -1.48
C LEU A 130 -11.99 -7.79 -1.63
N LEU A 131 -13.14 -8.12 -2.24
CA LEU A 131 -13.50 -9.51 -2.51
C LEU A 131 -12.45 -10.25 -3.35
N ARG A 132 -11.72 -9.54 -4.23
CA ARG A 132 -10.59 -10.09 -5.02
C ARG A 132 -9.41 -10.57 -4.16
N THR A 133 -9.42 -10.21 -2.89
CA THR A 133 -8.36 -10.47 -1.91
C THR A 133 -8.89 -11.28 -0.71
N ASN A 134 -10.06 -11.90 -0.85
CA ASN A 134 -10.76 -12.69 0.17
C ASN A 134 -11.01 -11.91 1.48
N VAL A 135 -11.21 -10.59 1.40
CA VAL A 135 -11.61 -9.75 2.54
C VAL A 135 -13.07 -9.37 2.41
N LYS A 136 -13.81 -9.45 3.52
CA LYS A 136 -15.20 -9.00 3.65
C LYS A 136 -15.27 -7.99 4.79
N LEU A 137 -15.59 -6.74 4.44
CA LEU A 137 -15.91 -5.65 5.36
C LEU A 137 -17.43 -5.46 5.48
#